data_AF-A0A7K2MF75-F1
#
_entry.id   AF-A0A7K2MF75-F1
#
_cell.length_a   1.000
_cell.length_b   1.000
_cell.length_c   1.000
_cell.angle_alpha   90.00
_cell.angle_beta   90.00
_cell.angle_gamma   90.00
#
_symmetry.space_group_name_H-M   'P 1'
#
loop_
_entity.id
_entity.type
_entity.pdbx_description
1 polymer ?
#
loop_
_entity_poly.entity_id
_entity_poly.type
_entity_poly.pdbx_seq_one_letter_code
_entity_poly.pdbx_strand_id
1 'polypeptide(L)'
;DGAVWAWGRGASGALGDGDASDHASARPARVAGLPRIKRIAAYQLTAYAIDTEGGLWGWGSGLALGPNAPGGTAVPVRIPLPGPAEDVSGRHVIVG
;
A
#
# COMPACT_ATOMS: atom_id res chain seq x y z
N ASP A 1 -11.72 7.67 11.20
CA ASP A 1 -10.39 7.93 11.81
C ASP A 1 -9.25 7.98 10.77
N GLY A 2 -9.46 7.47 9.56
CA GLY A 2 -8.43 7.40 8.52
C GLY A 2 -7.57 6.13 8.62
N ALA A 3 -8.04 5.13 9.36
CA ALA A 3 -7.43 3.80 9.39
C ALA A 3 -7.76 3.02 8.10
N VAL A 4 -6.81 2.20 7.67
CA VAL A 4 -6.99 1.28 6.53
C VAL A 4 -7.22 -0.12 7.04
N TRP A 5 -8.16 -0.81 6.41
CA TRP A 5 -8.51 -2.20 6.70
C TRP A 5 -8.45 -3.01 5.41
N ALA A 6 -7.92 -4.23 5.48
CA ALA A 6 -7.79 -5.14 4.36
C ALA A 6 -8.40 -6.50 4.70
N TRP A 7 -8.95 -7.18 3.70
CA TRP A 7 -9.51 -8.52 3.77
C TRP A 7 -9.54 -9.15 2.37
N GLY A 8 -9.90 -10.43 2.30
CA GLY A 8 -9.86 -11.21 1.07
C GLY A 8 -8.53 -11.94 0.91
N ARG A 9 -8.11 -12.17 -0.34
CA ARG A 9 -6.87 -12.89 -0.64
C ARG A 9 -5.65 -11.98 -0.46
N GLY A 10 -4.63 -12.47 0.25
CA GLY A 10 -3.43 -11.74 0.66
C GLY A 10 -2.13 -12.17 0.01
N ALA A 11 -2.20 -12.93 -1.09
CA ALA A 11 -1.02 -13.36 -1.84
C ALA A 11 -0.03 -12.21 -2.09
N SER A 12 1.26 -12.51 -1.91
CA SER A 12 2.36 -11.54 -2.10
C SER A 12 2.29 -10.32 -1.18
N GLY A 13 1.63 -10.44 -0.02
CA GLY A 13 1.58 -9.39 0.99
C GLY A 13 0.53 -8.30 0.73
N ALA A 14 -0.44 -8.55 -0.14
CA ALA A 14 -1.46 -7.56 -0.51
C ALA A 14 -2.36 -7.10 0.66
N LEU A 15 -2.43 -7.87 1.76
CA LEU A 15 -3.15 -7.46 2.97
C LEU A 15 -2.36 -6.50 3.86
N GLY A 16 -1.04 -6.36 3.68
CA GLY A 16 -0.23 -5.43 4.47
C GLY A 16 -0.05 -5.83 5.93
N ASP A 17 -0.22 -7.11 6.26
CA ASP A 17 -0.17 -7.69 7.61
C ASP A 17 1.17 -8.36 7.97
N GLY A 18 2.16 -8.26 7.08
CA GLY A 18 3.48 -8.84 7.25
C GLY A 18 3.62 -10.27 6.72
N ASP A 19 2.54 -10.92 6.28
CA ASP A 19 2.59 -12.24 5.67
C ASP A 19 2.62 -12.14 4.13
N ALA A 20 3.70 -12.63 3.51
CA ALA A 20 3.85 -12.65 2.06
C ALA A 20 3.33 -13.95 1.40
N SER A 21 2.95 -14.95 2.19
CA SER A 21 2.44 -16.23 1.72
C SER A 21 1.06 -16.08 1.07
N ASP A 22 0.65 -17.08 0.28
CA ASP A 22 -0.71 -17.12 -0.28
C ASP A 22 -1.70 -17.54 0.82
N HIS A 23 -2.28 -16.53 1.47
CA HIS A 23 -3.27 -16.70 2.51
C HIS A 23 -4.49 -15.80 2.22
N ALA A 24 -5.55 -15.95 3.02
CA ALA A 24 -6.73 -15.12 2.91
C ALA A 24 -7.31 -14.79 4.29
N SER A 25 -7.82 -13.57 4.43
CA SER A 25 -8.56 -13.13 5.62
C SER A 25 -10.04 -12.94 5.30
N ALA A 26 -10.91 -13.65 6.01
CA ALA A 26 -12.36 -13.53 5.86
C ALA A 26 -12.95 -12.33 6.59
N ARG A 27 -12.16 -11.60 7.39
CA ARG A 27 -12.60 -10.45 8.18
C ARG A 27 -11.69 -9.26 7.92
N PRO A 28 -12.22 -8.02 7.92
CA PRO A 28 -11.39 -6.83 7.92
C PRO A 28 -10.36 -6.88 9.05
N ALA A 29 -9.08 -6.83 8.68
CA ALA A 29 -7.97 -6.66 9.59
C ALA A 29 -7.35 -5.28 9.36
N ARG A 30 -6.97 -4.62 10.44
CA ARG A 30 -6.37 -3.28 10.36
C ARG A 30 -4.96 -3.40 9.81
N VAL A 31 -4.66 -2.62 8.76
CA VAL A 31 -3.31 -2.51 8.23
C VAL A 31 -2.50 -1.60 9.16
N ALA A 32 -1.47 -2.16 9.79
CA ALA A 32 -0.63 -1.45 10.75
C ALA A 32 0.43 -0.58 10.05
N GLY A 33 1.01 0.38 10.79
CA GLY A 33 2.13 1.20 10.31
C GLY A 33 1.75 2.36 9.39
N LEU A 34 0.47 2.54 9.05
CA LEU A 34 -0.01 3.68 8.28
C LEU A 34 -0.39 4.87 9.19
N PRO A 35 -0.06 6.11 8.78
CA PRO A 35 -0.61 7.32 9.39
C PRO A 35 -2.08 7.50 9.00
N ARG A 36 -2.66 8.68 9.27
CA ARG A 36 -4.03 9.00 8.85
C ARG A 36 -4.11 9.06 7.33
N ILE A 37 -4.88 8.16 6.73
CA ILE A 37 -5.03 8.04 5.27
C ILE A 37 -6.26 8.82 4.78
N LYS A 38 -6.08 9.50 3.62
CA LYS A 38 -7.15 10.24 2.91
C LYS A 38 -7.56 9.61 1.58
N ARG A 39 -6.71 8.80 0.94
CA ARG A 39 -7.02 8.09 -0.31
C ARG A 39 -6.38 6.70 -0.32
N ILE A 40 -7.03 5.75 -0.99
CA ILE A 40 -6.52 4.40 -1.20
C ILE A 40 -6.77 3.97 -2.65
N ALA A 41 -5.89 3.11 -3.17
CA ALA A 41 -6.09 2.41 -4.44
C ALA A 41 -5.52 1.00 -4.34
N ALA A 42 -6.11 0.06 -5.07
CA ALA A 42 -5.60 -1.30 -5.17
C ALA A 42 -5.54 -1.71 -6.64
N TYR A 43 -4.53 -2.51 -6.99
CA TYR A 43 -4.36 -3.07 -8.33
C TYR A 43 -3.65 -4.41 -8.25
N GLN A 44 -4.31 -5.47 -8.71
CA GLN A 44 -3.79 -6.85 -8.66
C GLN A 44 -3.36 -7.26 -7.24
N LEU A 45 -2.07 -7.45 -7.02
CA LEU A 45 -1.46 -7.85 -5.75
C LEU A 45 -0.78 -6.68 -5.04
N THR A 46 -1.14 -5.44 -5.39
CA THR A 46 -0.55 -4.22 -4.87
C THR A 46 -1.64 -3.32 -4.30
N ALA A 47 -1.33 -2.62 -3.22
CA ALA A 47 -2.16 -1.57 -2.67
C ALA A 47 -1.34 -0.32 -2.37
N TYR A 48 -2.00 0.83 -2.48
CA TYR A 48 -1.45 2.15 -2.28
C TYR A 48 -2.36 2.98 -1.38
N ALA A 49 -1.75 3.88 -0.62
CA ALA A 49 -2.46 4.84 0.23
C ALA A 49 -1.77 6.20 0.19
N ILE A 50 -2.55 7.27 0.28
CA ILE A 50 -2.03 8.64 0.45
C ILE A 50 -2.44 9.14 1.83
N ASP A 51 -1.47 9.58 2.61
CA ASP A 51 -1.70 10.19 3.92
C ASP A 51 -2.17 11.65 3.82
N THR A 52 -2.59 12.22 4.95
CA THR A 52 -3.08 13.61 4.99
C THR A 52 -2.03 14.65 4.59
N GLU A 53 -0.75 14.33 4.67
CA GLU A 53 0.39 15.19 4.34
C GLU A 53 0.88 15.01 2.89
N GLY A 54 0.26 14.09 2.12
CA GLY A 54 0.64 13.80 0.74
C GLY A 54 1.75 12.76 0.59
N GLY A 55 2.09 12.02 1.65
CA GLY A 55 2.96 10.85 1.54
C GLY A 55 2.27 9.69 0.85
N LEU A 56 2.93 9.12 -0.16
CA LEU A 56 2.51 7.88 -0.81
C LEU A 56 3.07 6.67 -0.06
N TRP A 57 2.20 5.71 0.22
CA TRP A 57 2.51 4.43 0.85
C TRP A 57 2.12 3.31 -0.11
N GLY A 58 2.88 2.21 -0.11
CA GLY A 58 2.56 1.02 -0.89
C GLY A 58 2.94 -0.27 -0.19
N TRP A 59 2.21 -1.34 -0.49
CA TRP A 59 2.50 -2.71 -0.09
C TRP A 59 1.99 -3.71 -1.13
N GLY A 60 2.37 -4.97 -0.99
CA GLY A 60 2.16 -6.02 -1.99
C GLY A 60 3.32 -6.13 -2.98
N SER A 61 3.06 -6.65 -4.18
CA SER A 61 4.08 -6.90 -5.21
C SER A 61 4.17 -5.80 -6.28
N GLY A 62 5.22 -5.83 -7.09
CA GLY A 62 5.48 -4.89 -8.18
C GLY A 62 5.80 -3.46 -7.77
N LEU A 63 6.28 -3.21 -6.54
CA LEU A 63 6.59 -1.86 -6.08
C LEU A 63 7.94 -1.36 -6.61
N ALA A 64 7.97 -0.12 -7.07
CA ALA A 64 9.20 0.56 -7.50
C ALA A 64 9.92 1.20 -6.29
N LEU A 65 10.57 0.37 -5.47
CA LEU A 65 11.29 0.80 -4.27
C LEU A 65 12.78 1.08 -4.51
N GLY A 66 13.24 0.98 -5.76
CA GLY A 66 14.63 1.16 -6.17
C GLY A 66 15.23 -0.07 -6.86
N PRO A 67 16.43 0.06 -7.46
CA PRO A 67 16.99 -0.95 -8.36
C PRO A 67 17.36 -2.28 -7.69
N ASN A 68 17.59 -2.28 -6.37
CA ASN A 68 18.00 -3.47 -5.62
C ASN A 68 16.95 -3.91 -4.58
N ALA A 69 15.75 -3.32 -4.61
CA ALA A 69 14.71 -3.67 -3.66
C ALA A 69 14.05 -5.00 -4.05
N PRO A 70 13.63 -5.82 -3.06
CA PRO A 70 12.66 -6.87 -3.36
C PRO A 70 11.47 -6.18 -4.01
N GLY A 71 10.98 -6.70 -5.14
CA GLY A 71 9.93 -6.07 -5.94
C GLY A 71 8.57 -6.01 -5.24
N GLY A 72 8.50 -5.99 -3.91
CA GLY A 72 7.31 -5.92 -3.07
C GLY A 72 7.63 -5.98 -1.58
N THR A 73 6.62 -5.72 -0.75
CA THR A 73 6.69 -5.83 0.72
C THR A 73 5.34 -6.24 1.29
N ALA A 74 5.33 -7.06 2.34
CA ALA A 74 4.10 -7.46 3.04
C ALA A 74 3.66 -6.46 4.12
N VAL A 75 4.40 -5.37 4.32
CA VAL A 75 4.02 -4.26 5.20
C VAL A 75 4.06 -2.94 4.43
N PRO A 76 3.23 -1.94 4.79
CA PRO A 76 3.27 -0.62 4.17
C PRO A 76 4.65 0.03 4.28
N VAL A 77 5.15 0.54 3.16
CA VAL A 77 6.37 1.35 3.10
C VAL A 77 6.10 2.66 2.37
N ARG A 78 6.83 3.70 2.77
CA ARG A 78 6.75 5.01 2.12
C ARG A 78 7.48 4.97 0.79
N ILE A 79 6.79 5.38 -0.27
CA ILE A 79 7.34 5.48 -1.62
C ILE A 79 7.85 6.91 -1.82
N PRO A 80 9.15 7.12 -2.13
CA PRO A 80 9.68 8.45 -2.41
C PRO A 80 9.06 9.04 -3.69
N LEU A 81 8.60 10.28 -3.61
CA LEU A 81 8.09 11.06 -4.73
C LEU A 81 8.78 12.43 -4.77
N PRO A 82 8.85 13.07 -5.96
CA PRO A 82 9.44 14.41 -6.09
C PRO A 82 8.60 15.52 -5.43
N GLY A 83 7.34 15.24 -5.07
CA GLY A 83 6.40 16.15 -4.43
C GLY A 83 5.28 15.39 -3.72
N PRO A 84 4.32 16.10 -3.10
CA PRO A 84 3.18 15.47 -2.43
C PRO A 84 2.26 14.76 -3.43
N ALA A 85 1.82 13.56 -3.09
CA ALA A 85 0.79 12.84 -3.83
C ALA A 85 -0.58 13.50 -3.63
N GLU A 86 -1.23 13.83 -4.74
CA GLU A 86 -2.56 14.45 -4.77
C GLU A 86 -3.67 13.41 -4.97
N ASP A 87 -3.40 12.43 -5.84
CA ASP A 87 -4.32 11.35 -6.18
C ASP A 87 -3.59 10.06 -6.58
N VAL A 88 -4.25 8.93 -6.41
CA VAL A 88 -3.72 7.61 -6.78
C VAL A 88 -4.82 6.74 -7.40
N SER A 89 -4.51 6.12 -8.54
CA SER A 89 -5.38 5.18 -9.23
C SER A 89 -4.56 4.06 -9.86
N GLY A 90 -4.80 2.84 -9.39
CA GLY A 90 -3.98 1.68 -9.74
C GLY A 90 -2.50 1.93 -9.47
N ARG A 91 -1.65 1.93 -10.51
CA ARG A 91 -0.21 2.22 -10.41
C ARG A 91 0.17 3.67 -10.79
N HIS A 92 -0.81 4.53 -11.03
CA HIS A 92 -0.57 5.93 -11.37
C HIS A 92 -0.80 6.83 -10.16
N VAL A 93 0.07 7.80 -9.97
CA VAL A 93 -0.02 8.83 -8.93
C VAL A 93 0.11 10.20 -9.59
N ILE A 94 -0.72 11.15 -9.17
CA ILE A 94 -0.59 12.57 -9.53
C ILE A 94 0.20 13.26 -8.42
N VAL A 95 1.21 14.04 -8.82
CA VAL A 95 2.11 14.76 -7.91
C VAL A 95 2.00 16.25 -8.22
N GLY A 96 1.84 17.06 -7.17
CA GLY A 96 1.82 18.52 -7.23
C GLY A 96 3.17 19.17 -7.01
#